data_AF-A0A4Y6PP22-F1
#
_entry.id   AF-A0A4Y6PP22-F1
#
_cell.length_a   1.000
_cell.length_b   1.000
_cell.length_c   1.000
_cell.angle_alpha   90.00
_cell.angle_beta   90.00
_cell.angle_gamma   90.00
#
_symmetry.space_group_name_H-M   'P 1'
#
loop_
_entity.id
_entity.type
_entity.pdbx_description
1 polymer ?
#
loop_
_entity_poly.entity_id
_entity_poly.type
_entity_poly.pdbx_seq_one_letter_code
_entity_poly.pdbx_strand_id
1 'polypeptide(L)'
;MKSQEESGEESGLDIDREWSEARKAAERDAMRRFMRQHTAKERQKAAFAEVSPYVLLYSGFLLGPAATFGVAFLLIARNFEARAAIFALGLCGTVWGLIQAATFGLAGQWSTVELQILRTGANFLLGVLLLWFLAKQTDVPLAHDRQTVVNTVVLGLLLVLGYSFASPDLLVWLGR
;
A
#
# COMPACT_ATOMS: atom_id res chain seq x y z
N MET A 1 0.62 90.50 15.38
CA MET A 1 1.11 89.24 15.98
C MET A 1 0.04 88.19 15.76
N LYS A 2 0.22 87.33 14.75
CA LYS A 2 -0.61 86.15 14.47
C LYS A 2 0.29 84.94 14.71
N SER A 3 0.04 84.20 15.79
CA SER A 3 0.68 82.93 16.03
C SER A 3 0.04 81.88 15.11
N GLN A 4 0.83 81.31 14.22
CA GLN A 4 0.47 80.10 13.49
C GLN A 4 0.74 78.91 14.42
N GLU A 5 -0.31 78.19 14.80
CA GLU A 5 -0.21 76.84 15.35
C GLU A 5 0.08 75.89 14.18
N GLU A 6 1.30 75.37 14.14
CA GLU A 6 1.67 74.21 13.33
C GLU A 6 1.07 72.95 14.00
N SER A 7 0.00 72.43 13.43
CA SER A 7 -0.50 71.09 13.76
C SER A 7 0.45 70.06 13.12
N GLY A 8 1.37 69.53 13.92
CA GLY A 8 2.14 68.35 13.56
C GLY A 8 1.21 67.15 13.40
N GLU A 9 0.94 66.75 12.16
CA GLU A 9 0.41 65.44 11.83
C GLU A 9 1.43 64.39 12.26
N GLU A 10 1.25 63.83 13.46
CA GLU A 10 1.85 62.56 13.84
C GLU A 10 1.27 61.47 12.93
N SER A 11 1.93 61.21 11.79
CA SER A 11 1.75 59.97 11.04
C SER A 11 2.38 58.84 11.85
N GLY A 12 1.75 58.50 12.98
CA GLY A 12 2.05 57.30 13.74
C GLY A 12 1.69 56.11 12.87
N LEU A 13 2.66 55.61 12.10
CA LEU A 13 2.61 54.27 11.54
C LEU A 13 2.23 53.34 12.69
N ASP A 14 1.02 52.79 12.63
CA ASP A 14 0.49 51.86 13.62
C ASP A 14 1.20 50.52 13.41
N ILE A 15 2.44 50.49 13.89
CA ILE A 15 3.38 49.37 13.79
C ILE A 15 2.70 48.10 14.33
N ASP A 16 1.92 48.22 15.40
CA ASP A 16 1.18 47.09 15.97
C ASP A 16 0.13 46.53 15.01
N ARG A 17 -0.55 47.40 14.26
CA ARG A 17 -1.47 46.97 13.20
C ARG A 17 -0.73 46.25 12.08
N GLU A 18 0.38 46.78 11.57
CA GLU A 18 1.18 46.12 10.52
C GLU A 18 1.71 44.74 10.96
N TRP A 19 2.22 44.63 12.19
CA TRP A 19 2.68 43.35 12.74
C TRP A 19 1.53 42.35 12.93
N SER A 20 0.34 42.82 13.32
CA SER A 20 -0.85 41.96 13.46
C SER A 20 -1.32 41.42 12.11
N GLU A 21 -1.28 42.24 11.07
CA GLU A 21 -1.65 41.87 9.70
C GLU A 21 -0.63 40.89 9.11
N ALA A 22 0.67 41.11 9.36
CA ALA A 22 1.74 40.21 8.96
C ALA A 22 1.62 38.82 9.61
N ARG A 23 1.29 38.72 10.91
CA ARG A 23 1.06 37.42 11.58
C ARG A 23 -0.15 36.68 10.99
N LYS A 24 -1.26 37.38 10.77
CA LYS A 24 -2.46 36.79 10.15
C LYS A 24 -2.19 36.34 8.70
N ALA A 25 -1.32 37.03 7.97
CA ALA A 25 -0.89 36.58 6.65
C ALA A 25 -0.03 35.31 6.73
N ALA A 26 0.93 35.27 7.65
CA ALA A 26 1.78 34.11 7.87
C ALA A 26 0.99 32.85 8.30
N GLU A 27 0.00 32.98 9.19
CA GLU A 27 -0.88 31.88 9.59
C GLU A 27 -1.73 31.37 8.42
N ARG A 28 -2.29 32.27 7.60
CA ARG A 28 -3.06 31.90 6.40
C ARG A 28 -2.19 31.14 5.40
N ASP A 29 -0.94 31.54 5.23
CA ASP A 29 0.00 30.85 4.34
C ASP A 29 0.50 29.52 4.90
N ALA A 30 0.67 29.41 6.22
CA ALA A 30 0.95 28.14 6.89
C ALA A 30 -0.22 27.17 6.70
N MET A 31 -1.46 27.63 6.92
CA MET A 31 -2.68 26.85 6.73
C MET A 31 -2.87 26.42 5.27
N ARG A 32 -2.62 27.31 4.29
CA ARG A 32 -2.64 26.96 2.87
C ARG A 32 -1.59 25.92 2.50
N ARG A 33 -0.38 26.02 3.03
CA ARG A 33 0.68 25.02 2.83
C ARG A 33 0.29 23.68 3.43
N PHE A 34 -0.25 23.68 4.64
CA PHE A 34 -0.77 22.48 5.29
C PHE A 34 -1.90 21.83 4.47
N MET A 35 -2.89 22.60 4.04
CA MET A 35 -4.00 22.11 3.21
C MET A 35 -3.53 21.57 1.86
N ARG A 36 -2.56 22.23 1.20
CA ARG A 36 -1.95 21.73 -0.05
C ARG A 36 -1.19 20.43 0.18
N GLN A 37 -0.47 20.30 1.29
CA GLN A 37 0.22 19.05 1.64
C GLN A 37 -0.78 17.93 1.95
N HIS A 38 -1.87 18.23 2.66
CA HIS A 38 -2.92 17.26 2.98
C HIS A 38 -3.64 16.77 1.72
N THR A 39 -4.06 17.71 0.86
CA THR A 39 -4.71 17.38 -0.42
C THR A 39 -3.76 16.70 -1.42
N ALA A 40 -2.47 17.03 -1.42
CA ALA A 40 -1.47 16.32 -2.23
C ALA A 40 -1.27 14.88 -1.75
N LYS A 41 -1.22 14.65 -0.43
CA LYS A 41 -1.17 13.30 0.17
C LYS A 41 -2.45 12.51 -0.13
N GLU A 42 -3.62 13.13 -0.06
CA GLU A 42 -4.89 12.50 -0.42
C GLU A 42 -4.97 12.18 -1.92
N ARG A 43 -4.49 13.07 -2.79
CA ARG A 43 -4.39 12.80 -4.23
C ARG A 43 -3.39 11.70 -4.55
N GLN A 44 -2.27 11.61 -3.84
CA GLN A 44 -1.33 10.49 -3.96
C GLN A 44 -1.96 9.17 -3.48
N LYS A 45 -2.74 9.21 -2.39
CA LYS A 45 -3.53 8.06 -1.91
C LYS A 45 -4.57 7.62 -2.94
N ALA A 46 -5.17 8.55 -3.69
CA ALA A 46 -6.17 8.27 -4.73
C ALA A 46 -5.57 7.90 -6.10
N ALA A 47 -4.32 8.28 -6.40
CA ALA A 47 -3.70 8.10 -7.71
C ALA A 47 -3.14 6.68 -7.95
N PHE A 48 -2.81 5.93 -6.90
CA PHE A 48 -2.56 4.50 -7.03
C PHE A 48 -3.91 3.78 -7.04
N ALA A 49 -4.36 3.45 -8.25
CA ALA A 49 -5.53 2.64 -8.56
C ALA A 49 -5.77 1.58 -7.45
N GLU A 50 -6.76 1.84 -6.59
CA GLU A 50 -7.02 1.01 -5.42
C GLU A 50 -7.25 -0.43 -5.89
N VAL A 51 -6.44 -1.36 -5.40
CA VAL A 51 -6.66 -2.80 -5.62
C VAL A 51 -7.05 -3.39 -4.29
N SER A 52 -8.05 -4.25 -4.30
CA SER A 52 -8.50 -4.90 -3.07
C SER A 52 -7.40 -5.77 -2.47
N PRO A 53 -7.16 -5.69 -1.15
CA PRO A 53 -6.17 -6.54 -0.50
C PRO A 53 -6.53 -8.03 -0.54
N TYR A 54 -7.80 -8.38 -0.82
CA TYR A 54 -8.20 -9.77 -1.06
C TYR A 54 -7.50 -10.41 -2.26
N VAL A 55 -6.91 -9.62 -3.16
CA VAL A 55 -6.12 -10.14 -4.28
C VAL A 55 -4.90 -10.94 -3.83
N LEU A 56 -4.44 -10.76 -2.57
CA LEU A 56 -3.41 -11.59 -1.93
C LEU A 56 -3.80 -13.06 -1.80
N LEU A 57 -5.09 -13.33 -1.57
CA LEU A 57 -5.60 -14.70 -1.47
C LEU A 57 -5.48 -15.40 -2.82
N TYR A 58 -5.80 -14.68 -3.89
CA TYR A 58 -5.77 -15.20 -5.26
C TYR A 58 -4.36 -15.32 -5.82
N SER A 59 -3.46 -14.38 -5.51
CA SER A 59 -2.08 -14.44 -6.01
C SER A 59 -1.32 -15.64 -5.45
N GLY A 60 -1.48 -15.94 -4.15
CA GLY A 60 -0.93 -17.16 -3.57
C GLY A 60 -1.57 -18.42 -4.15
N PHE A 61 -2.89 -18.44 -4.26
CA PHE A 61 -3.60 -19.58 -4.82
C PHE A 61 -3.23 -19.88 -6.28
N LEU A 62 -2.96 -18.87 -7.10
CA LEU A 62 -2.68 -19.05 -8.52
C LEU A 62 -1.20 -19.28 -8.80
N LEU A 63 -0.31 -18.49 -8.20
CA LEU A 63 1.09 -18.39 -8.62
C LEU A 63 2.10 -18.60 -7.48
N GLY A 64 1.63 -18.90 -6.27
CA GLY A 64 2.48 -19.21 -5.12
C GLY A 64 3.08 -17.98 -4.42
N PRO A 65 4.02 -18.18 -3.48
CA PRO A 65 4.49 -17.14 -2.55
C PRO A 65 5.15 -15.94 -3.23
N ALA A 66 5.80 -16.14 -4.38
CA ALA A 66 6.45 -15.05 -5.11
C ALA A 66 5.43 -14.03 -5.65
N ALA A 67 4.31 -14.50 -6.21
CA ALA A 67 3.24 -13.63 -6.66
C ALA A 67 2.51 -12.97 -5.48
N THR A 68 2.34 -13.68 -4.37
CA THR A 68 1.82 -13.10 -3.13
C THR A 68 2.69 -11.96 -2.64
N PHE A 69 4.01 -12.13 -2.66
CA PHE A 69 4.95 -11.08 -2.30
C PHE A 69 4.85 -9.88 -3.25
N GLY A 70 4.82 -10.10 -4.57
CA GLY A 70 4.69 -9.01 -5.55
C GLY A 70 3.43 -8.18 -5.32
N VAL A 71 2.29 -8.83 -5.08
CA VAL A 71 1.03 -8.17 -4.72
C VAL A 71 1.14 -7.45 -3.37
N ALA A 72 1.68 -8.09 -2.34
CA ALA A 72 1.85 -7.48 -1.03
C ALA A 72 2.73 -6.23 -1.12
N PHE A 73 3.80 -6.28 -1.91
CA PHE A 73 4.69 -5.15 -2.15
C PHE A 73 3.96 -4.00 -2.83
N LEU A 74 3.12 -4.27 -3.84
CA LEU A 74 2.29 -3.22 -4.47
C LEU A 74 1.35 -2.54 -3.46
N LEU A 75 0.77 -3.31 -2.52
CA LEU A 75 -0.11 -2.78 -1.48
C LEU A 75 0.68 -1.99 -0.40
N ILE A 76 1.88 -2.44 -0.02
CA ILE A 76 2.74 -1.83 1.00
C ILE A 76 3.45 -0.58 0.46
N ALA A 77 3.84 -0.57 -0.82
CA ALA A 77 4.53 0.55 -1.46
C ALA A 77 3.76 1.87 -1.33
N ARG A 78 2.44 1.80 -1.10
CA ARG A 78 1.57 2.95 -0.76
C ARG A 78 2.07 3.78 0.42
N ASN A 79 2.59 3.12 1.46
CA ASN A 79 3.05 3.77 2.69
C ASN A 79 4.58 3.66 2.88
N PHE A 80 5.27 2.93 2.01
CA PHE A 80 6.70 2.61 2.07
C PHE A 80 7.17 2.18 3.47
N GLU A 81 6.39 1.29 4.09
CA GLU A 81 6.72 0.74 5.41
C GLU A 81 7.73 -0.39 5.24
N ALA A 82 9.03 -0.05 5.30
CA ALA A 82 10.13 -1.00 5.11
C ALA A 82 10.00 -2.25 6.00
N ARG A 83 9.49 -2.10 7.24
CA ARG A 83 9.23 -3.23 8.15
C ARG A 83 8.17 -4.19 7.61
N ALA A 84 7.08 -3.67 7.03
CA ALA A 84 6.03 -4.49 6.43
C ALA A 84 6.56 -5.23 5.19
N ALA A 85 7.37 -4.57 4.36
CA ALA A 85 7.99 -5.19 3.19
C ALA A 85 8.96 -6.33 3.58
N ILE A 86 9.81 -6.11 4.60
CA ILE A 86 10.73 -7.14 5.12
C ILE A 86 9.96 -8.31 5.72
N PHE A 87 8.91 -8.04 6.49
CA PHE A 87 8.05 -9.10 7.06
C PHE A 87 7.39 -9.93 5.95
N ALA A 88 6.80 -9.26 4.93
CA ALA A 88 6.17 -9.94 3.82
C ALA A 88 7.17 -10.80 3.03
N LEU A 89 8.38 -10.28 2.78
CA LEU A 89 9.45 -11.02 2.12
C LEU A 89 9.86 -12.26 2.94
N GLY A 90 10.09 -12.09 4.25
CA GLY A 90 10.45 -13.18 5.15
C GLY A 90 9.38 -14.26 5.18
N LEU A 91 8.12 -13.88 5.36
CA LEU A 91 7.01 -14.82 5.42
C LEU A 91 6.82 -15.59 4.10
N CYS A 92 6.87 -14.90 2.95
CA CYS A 92 6.76 -15.55 1.64
C CYS A 92 7.94 -16.49 1.38
N GLY A 93 9.16 -16.07 1.71
CA GLY A 93 10.36 -16.90 1.58
C GLY A 93 10.33 -18.14 2.46
N THR A 94 9.87 -18.01 3.71
CA THR A 94 9.68 -19.16 4.63
C THR A 94 8.65 -20.14 4.08
N VAL A 95 7.48 -19.66 3.66
CA VAL A 95 6.43 -20.54 3.12
C VAL A 95 6.90 -21.23 1.83
N TRP A 96 7.58 -20.50 0.95
CA TRP A 96 8.19 -21.10 -0.24
C TRP A 96 9.18 -22.20 0.13
N GLY A 97 10.10 -21.95 1.07
CA GLY A 97 11.07 -22.94 1.52
C GLY A 97 10.41 -24.18 2.13
N LEU A 98 9.37 -24.00 2.94
CA LEU A 98 8.59 -25.10 3.52
C LEU A 98 7.88 -25.93 2.44
N ILE A 99 7.27 -25.26 1.45
CA ILE A 99 6.63 -25.92 0.32
C ILE A 99 7.65 -26.75 -0.46
N GLN A 100 8.82 -26.19 -0.77
CA GLN A 100 9.86 -26.92 -1.51
C GLN A 100 10.37 -28.13 -0.70
N ALA A 101 10.65 -27.92 0.59
CA ALA A 101 11.10 -28.99 1.48
C ALA A 101 10.07 -30.13 1.57
N ALA A 102 8.78 -29.81 1.70
CA ALA A 102 7.71 -30.80 1.72
C ALA A 102 7.54 -31.49 0.37
N THR A 103 7.58 -30.73 -0.73
CA THR A 103 7.37 -31.26 -2.08
C THR A 103 8.46 -32.26 -2.46
N PHE A 104 9.74 -31.92 -2.26
CA PHE A 104 10.84 -32.83 -2.57
C PHE A 104 11.02 -33.93 -1.51
N GLY A 105 10.78 -33.62 -0.24
CA GLY A 105 10.90 -34.59 0.85
C GLY A 105 9.82 -35.69 0.84
N LEU A 106 8.62 -35.37 0.35
CA LEU A 106 7.47 -36.28 0.35
C LEU A 106 7.13 -36.83 -1.05
N ALA A 107 7.87 -36.46 -2.10
CA ALA A 107 7.60 -36.86 -3.49
C ALA A 107 7.49 -38.39 -3.70
N GLY A 108 8.18 -39.20 -2.89
CA GLY A 108 8.14 -40.66 -2.95
C GLY A 108 7.09 -41.32 -2.05
N GLN A 109 6.41 -40.55 -1.21
CA GLN A 109 5.44 -41.04 -0.22
C GLN A 109 4.02 -40.58 -0.50
N TRP A 110 3.88 -39.37 -1.04
CA TRP A 110 2.60 -38.73 -1.31
C TRP A 110 2.30 -38.72 -2.80
N SER A 111 1.03 -38.86 -3.14
CA SER A 111 0.54 -38.66 -4.49
C SER A 111 0.72 -37.20 -4.93
N THR A 112 0.74 -37.00 -6.25
CA THR A 112 0.80 -35.66 -6.85
C THR A 112 -0.34 -34.75 -6.38
N VAL A 113 -1.53 -35.32 -6.14
CA VAL A 113 -2.71 -34.61 -5.65
C VAL A 113 -2.53 -34.15 -4.20
N GLU A 114 -2.02 -35.01 -3.31
CA GLU A 114 -1.77 -34.64 -1.91
C GLU A 114 -0.74 -33.53 -1.79
N LEU A 115 0.34 -33.59 -2.59
CA LEU A 115 1.33 -32.52 -2.67
C LEU A 115 0.73 -31.22 -3.22
N GLN A 116 -0.21 -31.30 -4.17
CA GLN A 116 -0.92 -30.14 -4.69
C GLN A 116 -1.83 -29.51 -3.62
N ILE A 117 -2.53 -30.33 -2.83
CA ILE A 117 -3.38 -29.87 -1.73
C ILE A 117 -2.52 -29.15 -0.69
N LEU A 118 -1.38 -29.72 -0.31
CA LEU A 118 -0.45 -29.10 0.63
C LEU A 118 0.06 -27.74 0.14
N ARG A 119 0.52 -27.66 -1.11
CA ARG A 119 0.95 -26.40 -1.74
C ARG A 119 -0.16 -25.36 -1.73
N THR A 120 -1.35 -25.75 -2.16
CA THR A 120 -2.52 -24.87 -2.22
C THR A 120 -2.91 -24.37 -0.83
N GLY A 121 -2.95 -25.25 0.17
CA GLY A 121 -3.28 -24.91 1.55
C GLY A 121 -2.25 -23.95 2.16
N ALA A 122 -0.96 -24.23 1.98
CA ALA A 122 0.12 -23.36 2.46
C ALA A 122 0.06 -21.96 1.81
N ASN A 123 -0.17 -21.89 0.49
CA ASN A 123 -0.30 -20.64 -0.24
C ASN A 123 -1.55 -19.84 0.18
N PHE A 124 -2.67 -20.51 0.44
CA PHE A 124 -3.87 -19.87 0.95
C PHE A 124 -3.65 -19.29 2.35
N LEU A 125 -3.05 -20.06 3.26
CA LEU A 125 -2.73 -19.60 4.61
C LEU A 125 -1.76 -18.41 4.60
N LEU A 126 -0.77 -18.42 3.71
CA LEU A 126 0.12 -17.27 3.48
C LEU A 126 -0.68 -16.02 3.11
N GLY A 127 -1.59 -16.13 2.14
CA GLY A 127 -2.45 -15.02 1.73
C GLY A 127 -3.30 -14.48 2.88
N VAL A 128 -3.88 -15.37 3.70
CA VAL A 128 -4.66 -14.99 4.89
C VAL A 128 -3.79 -14.26 5.93
N LEU A 129 -2.60 -14.78 6.23
CA LEU A 129 -1.68 -14.18 7.19
C LEU A 129 -1.21 -12.79 6.75
N LEU A 130 -0.88 -12.63 5.47
CA LEU A 130 -0.49 -11.32 4.92
C LEU A 130 -1.66 -10.35 4.90
N LEU A 131 -2.86 -10.80 4.52
CA LEU A 131 -4.06 -9.97 4.57
C LEU A 131 -4.35 -9.49 5.99
N TRP A 132 -4.28 -10.39 6.98
CA TRP A 132 -4.47 -10.04 8.38
C TRP A 132 -3.40 -9.07 8.89
N PHE A 133 -2.14 -9.30 8.55
CA PHE A 133 -1.03 -8.43 8.91
C PHE A 133 -1.20 -7.04 8.30
N LEU A 134 -1.52 -6.96 7.01
CA LEU A 134 -1.76 -5.70 6.30
C LEU A 134 -2.96 -4.96 6.88
N ALA A 135 -4.08 -5.64 7.12
CA ALA A 135 -5.26 -5.02 7.74
C ALA A 135 -4.98 -4.46 9.14
N LYS A 136 -3.99 -5.00 9.87
CA LYS A 136 -3.59 -4.49 11.19
C LYS A 136 -2.53 -3.39 11.16
N GLN A 137 -1.58 -3.46 10.23
CA GLN A 137 -0.43 -2.56 10.18
C GLN A 137 -0.67 -1.35 9.29
N THR A 138 -1.48 -1.52 8.24
CA THR A 138 -1.74 -0.50 7.23
C THR A 138 -3.20 -0.07 7.31
N ASP A 139 -3.46 1.24 7.23
CA ASP A 139 -4.81 1.81 7.07
C ASP A 139 -5.38 1.52 5.67
N VAL A 140 -5.25 0.28 5.17
CA VAL A 140 -5.82 -0.12 3.89
C VAL A 140 -7.31 -0.26 4.09
N PRO A 141 -8.13 0.60 3.44
CA PRO A 141 -9.57 0.49 3.54
C PRO A 141 -9.99 -0.87 2.94
N LEU A 142 -10.75 -1.63 3.73
CA LEU A 142 -11.43 -2.84 3.27
C LEU A 142 -12.74 -2.51 2.54
N ALA A 143 -13.13 -1.24 2.48
CA ALA A 143 -14.28 -0.76 1.72
C ALA A 143 -13.89 -0.61 0.24
N HIS A 144 -14.76 -1.09 -0.65
CA HIS A 144 -14.51 -1.08 -2.09
C HIS A 144 -15.37 -0.05 -2.79
N ASP A 145 -14.72 0.85 -3.52
CA ASP A 145 -15.38 1.64 -4.55
C ASP A 145 -15.48 0.81 -5.87
N ARG A 146 -16.25 1.30 -6.84
CA ARG A 146 -16.43 0.62 -8.14
C ARG A 146 -15.11 0.49 -8.92
N GLN A 147 -14.26 1.52 -8.91
CA GLN A 147 -12.93 1.49 -9.50
C GLN A 147 -12.05 0.44 -8.82
N THR A 148 -12.11 0.30 -7.50
CA THR A 148 -11.38 -0.71 -6.72
C THR A 148 -11.75 -2.12 -7.15
N VAL A 149 -13.04 -2.37 -7.34
CA VAL A 149 -13.52 -3.65 -7.87
C VAL A 149 -12.98 -3.90 -9.28
N VAL A 150 -13.07 -2.92 -10.17
CA VAL A 150 -12.57 -3.06 -11.56
C VAL A 150 -11.08 -3.36 -11.58
N ASN A 151 -10.26 -2.62 -10.83
CA ASN A 151 -8.82 -2.85 -10.77
C ASN A 151 -8.50 -4.24 -10.18
N THR A 152 -9.25 -4.68 -9.18
CA THR A 152 -9.10 -6.01 -8.57
C THR A 152 -9.43 -7.11 -9.58
N VAL A 153 -10.50 -6.95 -10.35
CA VAL A 153 -10.88 -7.90 -11.41
C VAL A 153 -9.81 -7.93 -12.50
N VAL A 154 -9.34 -6.76 -12.96
CA VAL A 154 -8.26 -6.68 -13.95
C VAL A 154 -7.00 -7.37 -13.45
N LEU A 155 -6.58 -7.12 -12.21
CA LEU A 155 -5.41 -7.79 -11.65
C LEU A 155 -5.63 -9.29 -11.50
N GLY A 156 -6.83 -9.71 -11.06
CA GLY A 156 -7.21 -11.13 -11.00
C GLY A 156 -7.12 -11.81 -12.37
N LEU A 157 -7.62 -11.15 -13.43
CA LEU A 157 -7.49 -11.65 -14.80
C LEU A 157 -6.03 -11.73 -15.26
N LEU A 158 -5.20 -10.76 -14.92
CA LEU A 158 -3.76 -10.80 -15.21
C LEU A 158 -3.07 -11.96 -14.49
N LEU A 159 -3.44 -12.25 -13.24
CA LEU A 159 -2.92 -13.40 -12.50
C LEU A 159 -3.33 -14.73 -13.15
N VAL A 160 -4.60 -14.85 -13.58
CA VAL A 160 -5.10 -16.04 -14.30
C VAL A 160 -4.39 -16.20 -15.65
N LEU A 161 -4.16 -15.09 -16.36
CA LEU A 161 -3.41 -15.09 -17.61
C LEU A 161 -1.97 -15.56 -17.38
N GLY A 162 -1.29 -14.98 -16.38
CA GLY A 162 0.07 -15.38 -16.00
C GLY A 162 0.15 -16.86 -15.62
N TYR A 163 -0.84 -17.38 -14.88
CA TYR A 163 -0.95 -18.80 -14.56
C TYR A 163 -1.10 -19.67 -15.83
N SER A 164 -1.94 -19.24 -16.77
CA SER A 164 -2.20 -19.98 -18.02
C SER A 164 -1.00 -20.08 -18.94
N PHE A 165 -0.06 -19.12 -18.86
CA PHE A 165 1.19 -19.13 -19.61
C PHE A 165 2.38 -19.73 -18.84
N ALA A 166 2.24 -19.99 -17.54
CA ALA A 166 3.30 -20.57 -16.74
C ALA A 166 3.42 -22.08 -17.01
N SER A 167 4.63 -22.53 -17.34
CA SER A 167 4.90 -23.97 -17.46
C SER A 167 4.70 -24.68 -16.10
N PRO A 168 4.30 -25.96 -16.09
CA PRO A 168 4.16 -26.74 -14.85
C PRO A 168 5.41 -26.70 -13.97
N ASP A 169 6.61 -26.82 -14.56
CA ASP A 169 7.87 -26.81 -13.82
C ASP A 169 8.12 -25.45 -13.13
N LEU A 170 7.80 -24.36 -13.84
CA LEU A 170 7.86 -23.01 -13.26
C LEU A 170 6.88 -22.87 -12.09
N LEU A 171 5.66 -23.39 -12.21
CA LEU A 171 4.69 -23.35 -11.12
C LEU A 171 5.18 -24.13 -9.89
N VAL A 172 5.71 -25.34 -10.09
CA VAL A 172 6.31 -26.13 -9.00
C VAL A 172 7.47 -25.38 -8.35
N TRP A 173 8.35 -24.78 -9.17
CA TRP A 173 9.45 -23.97 -8.66
C TRP A 173 8.98 -22.74 -7.88
N LEU A 174 7.89 -22.11 -8.30
CA LEU A 174 7.23 -21.02 -7.57
C LEU A 174 6.48 -21.50 -6.32
N GLY A 175 6.45 -22.81 -6.03
CA GLY A 175 5.75 -23.38 -4.89
C GLY A 175 4.25 -23.55 -5.10
N ARG A 176 3.81 -23.64 -6.36
CA ARG A 176 2.42 -23.89 -6.77
C ARG A 176 2.20 -25.31 -7.24
#